data_AF-A0A2A5A5M6-F1
#
_entry.id   AF-A0A2A5A5M6-F1
#
_cell.length_a   1.000
_cell.length_b   1.000
_cell.length_c   1.000
_cell.angle_alpha   90.00
_cell.angle_beta   90.00
_cell.angle_gamma   90.00
#
_symmetry.space_group_name_H-M   'P 1'
#
loop_
_entity.id
_entity.type
_entity.pdbx_description
1 polymer ?
#
loop_
_entity_poly.entity_id
_entity_poly.type
_entity_poly.pdbx_seq_one_letter_code
_entity_poly.pdbx_strand_id
1 'polypeptide(L)' 'MLAQRTLSNSIKASGIGLHSGNPFTLLLKPAPPNTGIIKILTSPCLN' A
#
# COMPACT_ATOMS: atom_id res chain seq x y z
N MET A 1 16.66 11.49 -20.12
CA MET A 1 15.61 10.47 -20.04
C MET A 1 15.12 10.39 -18.60
N LEU A 2 13.80 10.38 -18.35
CA LEU A 2 13.26 10.32 -16.99
C LEU A 2 13.27 8.86 -16.49
N ALA A 3 13.90 8.61 -15.33
CA ALA A 3 13.95 7.27 -14.74
C ALA A 3 12.64 6.91 -14.03
N GLN A 4 12.29 5.62 -14.01
CA GLN A 4 11.21 5.10 -13.18
C GLN A 4 11.50 5.37 -11.69
N ARG A 5 10.44 5.67 -10.93
CA ARG A 5 10.53 5.92 -9.49
C ARG A 5 9.80 4.83 -8.72
N THR A 6 10.33 4.54 -7.54
CA THR A 6 9.75 3.68 -6.52
C THR A 6 9.96 4.35 -5.17
N LEU A 7 9.35 3.84 -4.11
CA LEU A 7 9.55 4.42 -2.78
C LEU A 7 10.99 4.17 -2.29
N SER A 8 11.60 5.15 -1.63
CA SER A 8 12.91 4.95 -0.99
C SER A 8 12.81 4.08 0.26
N ASN A 9 11.72 4.19 1.02
CA ASN A 9 11.44 3.43 2.23
C ASN A 9 9.99 2.96 2.25
N SER A 10 9.68 1.95 3.05
CA SER A 10 8.30 1.56 3.31
C SER A 10 7.57 2.63 4.12
N ILE A 11 6.28 2.80 3.85
CA ILE A 11 5.42 3.78 4.54
C ILE A 11 4.24 3.02 5.14
N LYS A 12 3.96 3.26 6.43
CA LYS A 12 2.79 2.73 7.13
C LYS A 12 1.84 3.88 7.48
N ALA A 13 0.56 3.68 7.20
CA ALA A 13 -0.50 4.61 7.58
C ALA A 13 -1.70 3.84 8.17
N SER A 14 -2.47 4.48 9.03
CA SER A 14 -3.69 3.93 9.62
C SER A 14 -4.84 4.92 9.44
N GLY A 15 -6.07 4.41 9.29
CA GLY A 15 -7.25 5.23 9.08
C GLY A 15 -8.56 4.43 9.09
N ILE A 16 -9.66 5.08 8.72
CA ILE A 16 -10.99 4.47 8.60
C ILE A 16 -11.35 4.32 7.12
N GLY A 17 -11.81 3.13 6.71
CA GLY A 17 -12.27 2.88 5.36
C GLY A 17 -13.59 3.60 5.09
N LEU A 18 -13.62 4.55 4.15
CA LEU A 18 -14.79 5.39 3.87
C LEU A 18 -16.08 4.59 3.63
N HIS A 19 -15.99 3.51 2.86
CA HIS A 19 -17.17 2.70 2.50
C HIS A 19 -17.56 1.70 3.58
N SER A 20 -16.60 1.21 4.36
CA SER A 20 -16.83 0.15 5.36
C SER A 20 -17.02 0.68 6.77
N GLY A 21 -16.56 1.89 7.08
CA GLY A 21 -16.48 2.44 8.44
C GLY A 21 -15.44 1.75 9.35
N ASN A 22 -14.73 0.73 8.85
CA ASN A 22 -13.83 -0.10 9.64
C ASN A 22 -12.41 0.47 9.69
N PRO A 23 -11.67 0.26 10.80
CA PRO A 23 -10.26 0.59 10.86
C PRO A 23 -9.46 -0.23 9.85
N PHE A 24 -8.50 0.43 9.20
CA PHE A 24 -7.60 -0.18 8.25
C PHE A 24 -6.17 0.31 8.43
N THR A 25 -5.21 -0.54 8.08
CA THR A 25 -3.78 -0.21 8.03
C THR A 25 -3.27 -0.39 6.62
N LEU A 26 -2.72 0.67 6.04
CA LEU A 26 -2.14 0.69 4.71
C LEU A 26 -0.61 0.61 4.80
N LEU A 27 -0.02 -0.26 3.98
CA LEU A 27 1.42 -0.43 3.86
C LEU A 27 1.84 -0.25 2.40
N LEU A 28 2.68 0.75 2.14
CA LEU A 28 3.32 0.95 0.85
C LEU A 28 4.75 0.43 0.89
N LYS A 29 5.14 -0.37 -0.11
CA LYS A 29 6.46 -0.95 -0.23
C LYS A 29 7.12 -0.54 -1.54
N PRO A 30 8.46 -0.38 -1.57
CA PRO A 30 9.20 -0.30 -2.82
C PRO A 30 8.95 -1.52 -3.70
N ALA A 31 8.87 -1.30 -5.00
CA ALA A 31 8.76 -2.35 -6.01
C ALA A 31 9.89 -2.26 -7.06
N PRO A 32 10.29 -3.38 -7.69
CA PRO A 32 11.25 -3.41 -8.79
C PRO A 32 10.79 -2.64 -10.05
N PRO A 33 11.69 -2.34 -10.99
CA PRO A 33 11.35 -1.75 -12.29
C PRO A 33 10.25 -2.52 -13.03
N ASN A 34 9.45 -1.81 -13.81
CA ASN A 34 8.36 -2.33 -14.65
C ASN A 34 7.21 -3.05 -13.92
N THR A 35 7.19 -3.06 -12.58
CA THR A 35 6.09 -3.67 -11.80
C THR A 35 4.76 -2.92 -11.93
N GLY A 36 4.80 -1.61 -12.18
CA GLY A 36 3.61 -0.75 -12.15
C GLY A 36 3.11 -0.51 -10.72
N ILE A 37 1.81 -0.19 -10.57
CA ILE A 37 1.16 0.00 -9.27
C ILE A 37 0.25 -1.21 -9.01
N ILE A 38 0.59 -2.00 -7.99
CA ILE A 38 -0.19 -3.17 -7.59
C ILE A 38 -0.85 -2.88 -6.24
N LYS A 39 -2.15 -3.12 -6.14
CA LYS A 39 -2.90 -3.09 -4.88
C LYS A 39 -2.98 -4.50 -4.32
N ILE A 40 -2.47 -4.69 -3.11
CA ILE A 40 -2.57 -5.95 -2.38
C ILE A 40 -3.47 -5.70 -1.18
N LEU A 41 -4.66 -6.31 -1.17
CA LEU A 41 -5.53 -6.31 -0.01
C LEU A 41 -5.09 -7.47 0.89
N THR A 42 -4.37 -7.15 1.97
CA THR A 42 -4.19 -8.09 3.06
C THR A 42 -5.47 -8.03 3.90
N SER A 43 -6.31 -9.06 3.80
CA SER A 43 -7.45 -9.22 4.70
C SER A 43 -6.94 -9.17 6.14
N PRO A 44 -7.58 -8.39 7.05
CA PRO A 44 -7.35 -8.64 8.46
C PRO A 44 -7.91 -10.04 8.73
N CYS A 45 -7.06 -10.98 9.14
CA CYS A 45 -7.56 -12.09 9.95
C CYS A 45 -8.09 -11.46 11.24
N LEU A 46 -9.37 -11.09 11.24
CA LEU A 46 -10.14 -10.99 12.47
C LEU A 46 -10.19 -12.42 13.02
N ASN A 47 -9.69 -12.61 14.25
CA ASN A 47 -10.25 -13.66 15.10
C ASN A 47 -11.69 -13.28 15.46
#